data_AF-A0A7C9HTH4-F1
#
_entry.id   AF-A0A7C9HTH4-F1
#
_cell.length_a   1.000
_cell.length_b   1.000
_cell.length_c   1.000
_cell.angle_alpha   90.00
_cell.angle_beta   90.00
_cell.angle_gamma   90.00
#
_symmetry.space_group_name_H-M   'P 1'
#
loop_
_entity.id
_entity.type
_entity.pdbx_description
1 polymer ?
#
loop_
_entity_poly.entity_id
_entity_poly.type
_entity_poly.pdbx_seq_one_letter_code
_entity_poly.pdbx_strand_id
1 'polypeptide(L)'
;MCHSLTPVVQHAPRRKVMRCSCGALHVVWDSLNLSLNDEEFRDLHALAQAPDGGSLGQWHAHHSAAHVGLWYGPLGTTLSLDDWQAFAALLQAAQVPASAPSRPLYALN
;
A
#
# COMPACT_ATOMS: atom_id res chain seq x y z
N MET A 1 -5.79 -19.65 9.84
CA MET A 1 -4.42 -19.36 9.39
C MET A 1 -4.49 -18.73 8.00
N CYS A 2 -3.84 -17.60 7.77
CA CYS A 2 -3.71 -17.03 6.42
C CYS A 2 -2.59 -17.81 5.71
N HIS A 3 -2.86 -18.38 4.53
CA HIS A 3 -1.97 -19.40 3.93
C HIS A 3 -1.30 -18.96 2.64
N SER A 4 -1.82 -17.94 1.95
CA SER A 4 -1.26 -17.46 0.69
C SER A 4 -1.27 -15.94 0.60
N LEU A 5 -0.20 -15.41 0.01
CA LEU A 5 -0.02 -14.01 -0.35
C LEU A 5 0.09 -13.93 -1.86
N THR A 6 -0.85 -13.23 -2.48
CA THR A 6 -0.86 -12.98 -3.92
C THR A 6 -0.39 -11.56 -4.16
N PRO A 7 0.66 -11.31 -4.97
CA PRO A 7 1.08 -9.97 -5.32
C PRO A 7 -0.07 -9.19 -6.00
N VAL A 8 -0.35 -7.98 -5.51
CA VAL A 8 -1.26 -7.02 -6.15
C VAL A 8 -0.45 -6.11 -7.06
N VAL A 9 0.63 -5.55 -6.50
CA VAL A 9 1.63 -4.78 -7.26
C VAL A 9 3.01 -5.08 -6.70
N GLN A 10 4.02 -5.14 -7.57
CA GLN A 10 5.39 -5.38 -7.16
C GLN A 10 6.35 -4.55 -8.01
N HIS A 11 6.91 -3.49 -7.43
CA HIS A 11 7.97 -2.70 -8.06
C HIS A 11 9.35 -3.29 -7.78
N ALA A 12 9.56 -3.80 -6.56
CA ALA A 12 10.80 -4.45 -6.14
C ALA A 12 10.53 -5.48 -5.04
N PRO A 13 11.49 -6.37 -4.70
CA PRO A 13 11.29 -7.37 -3.65
C PRO A 13 10.86 -6.78 -2.29
N ARG A 14 11.32 -5.56 -1.97
CA ARG A 14 10.99 -4.80 -0.75
C ARG A 14 10.04 -3.62 -0.99
N ARG A 15 9.44 -3.47 -2.18
CA ARG A 15 8.49 -2.41 -2.51
C ARG A 15 7.31 -3.01 -3.27
N LYS A 16 6.32 -3.50 -2.52
CA LYS A 16 5.21 -4.30 -3.04
C LYS A 16 3.98 -4.27 -2.14
N VAL A 17 2.82 -4.52 -2.73
CA VAL A 17 1.56 -4.79 -2.02
C VAL A 17 1.10 -6.20 -2.37
N MET A 18 0.72 -6.97 -1.36
CA MET A 18 0.24 -8.35 -1.51
C MET A 18 -1.12 -8.51 -0.85
N ARG A 19 -2.03 -9.25 -1.47
CA ARG A 19 -3.33 -9.63 -0.90
C ARG A 19 -3.19 -10.98 -0.21
N CYS A 20 -3.60 -11.03 1.04
CA CYS A 20 -3.66 -12.24 1.83
C CYS A 20 -4.96 -12.99 1.56
N SER A 21 -4.94 -14.33 1.68
CA SER A 21 -6.14 -15.16 1.55
C SER A 21 -7.25 -14.81 2.55
N CYS A 22 -6.90 -14.15 3.66
CA CYS A 22 -7.84 -13.65 4.67
C CYS A 22 -8.39 -12.24 4.36
N GLY A 23 -8.08 -11.68 3.20
CA GLY A 23 -8.57 -10.37 2.74
C GLY A 23 -7.64 -9.19 3.02
N ALA A 24 -6.76 -9.31 4.03
CA ALA A 24 -5.81 -8.26 4.39
C ALA A 24 -4.81 -7.95 3.27
N LEU A 25 -4.41 -6.68 3.16
CA LEU A 25 -3.37 -6.16 2.28
C LEU A 25 -2.08 -5.98 3.07
N HIS A 26 -1.02 -6.63 2.60
CA HIS A 26 0.33 -6.47 3.14
C HIS A 26 1.11 -5.46 2.30
N VAL A 27 1.43 -4.31 2.87
CA VAL A 27 2.25 -3.29 2.23
C VAL A 27 3.68 -3.42 2.75
N VAL A 28 4.62 -3.66 1.83
CA VAL A 28 6.05 -3.77 2.13
C VAL A 28 6.77 -2.60 1.46
N TRP A 29 7.44 -1.79 2.26
CA TRP A 29 8.26 -0.67 1.81
C TRP A 29 9.57 -0.61 2.58
N ASP A 30 10.63 -1.16 2.00
CA ASP A 30 11.95 -1.31 2.59
C ASP A 30 11.92 -2.02 3.96
N SER A 31 11.98 -1.28 5.06
CA SER A 31 11.87 -1.82 6.44
C SER A 31 10.45 -1.75 7.01
N LEU A 32 9.54 -0.98 6.39
CA LEU A 32 8.14 -0.87 6.77
C LEU A 32 7.37 -2.08 6.25
N ASN A 33 6.68 -2.77 7.17
CA ASN A 33 5.81 -3.89 6.84
C ASN A 33 4.47 -3.69 7.55
N LEU A 34 3.41 -3.48 6.77
CA LEU A 34 2.06 -3.22 7.26
C LEU A 34 1.15 -4.37 6.86
N SER A 35 0.23 -4.74 7.73
CA SER A 35 -0.86 -5.67 7.44
C SER A 35 -2.17 -4.94 7.70
N LEU A 36 -2.84 -4.54 6.63
CA LEU A 36 -3.97 -3.62 6.65
C LEU A 36 -5.25 -4.32 6.18
N ASN A 37 -6.39 -3.98 6.75
CA ASN A 37 -7.67 -4.29 6.12
C ASN A 37 -7.98 -3.29 4.97
N ASP A 38 -9.08 -3.51 4.26
CA ASP A 38 -9.46 -2.68 3.09
C ASP A 38 -9.80 -1.23 3.47
N GLU A 39 -10.29 -0.97 4.69
CA GLU A 39 -10.58 0.38 5.19
C GLU A 39 -9.28 1.11 5.54
N GLU A 40 -8.40 0.49 6.32
CA GLU A 40 -7.09 1.03 6.70
C GLU A 40 -6.22 1.32 5.48
N PHE A 41 -6.27 0.46 4.46
CA PHE A 41 -5.55 0.68 3.21
C PHE A 41 -6.12 1.86 2.42
N ARG A 42 -7.45 2.03 2.42
CA ARG A 42 -8.12 3.16 1.76
C ARG A 42 -7.76 4.48 2.44
N ASP A 43 -7.74 4.50 3.77
CA ASP A 43 -7.35 5.68 4.55
C ASP A 43 -5.89 6.04 4.30
N LEU A 44 -4.99 5.04 4.32
CA LEU A 44 -3.58 5.27 4.02
C LEU A 44 -3.39 5.81 2.60
N HIS A 45 -4.09 5.25 1.62
CA HIS A 45 -4.03 5.73 0.24
C HIS A 45 -4.52 7.17 0.12
N ALA A 46 -5.69 7.48 0.66
CA ALA A 46 -6.26 8.83 0.60
C ALA A 46 -5.33 9.84 1.28
N LEU A 47 -4.74 9.48 2.43
CA LEU A 47 -3.76 10.30 3.13
C LEU A 47 -2.47 10.50 2.32
N ALA A 48 -2.00 9.46 1.61
CA ALA A 48 -0.82 9.54 0.77
C ALA A 48 -1.01 10.45 -0.47
N GLN A 49 -2.25 10.66 -0.90
CA GLN A 49 -2.58 11.58 -1.99
C GLN A 49 -2.88 13.02 -1.50
N ALA A 50 -2.97 13.25 -0.18
CA ALA A 50 -3.26 14.56 0.38
C ALA A 50 -2.00 15.47 0.33
N PRO A 51 -2.08 16.67 -0.25
CA PRO A 51 -0.90 17.52 -0.48
C PRO A 51 -0.23 18.01 0.81
N ASP A 52 -1.02 18.26 1.87
CA ASP A 52 -0.52 18.84 3.12
C ASP A 52 -0.40 17.81 4.25
N GLY A 53 -0.64 16.53 3.95
CA GLY A 53 -0.80 15.49 4.97
C GLY A 53 -2.04 15.70 5.82
N GLY A 54 -1.97 15.32 7.09
CA GLY A 54 -3.08 15.40 8.02
C GLY A 54 -3.32 14.09 8.75
N SER A 55 -4.56 13.83 9.11
CA SER A 55 -4.95 12.63 9.85
C SER A 55 -6.20 12.03 9.23
N LEU A 56 -6.20 10.72 9.06
CA LEU A 56 -7.34 9.98 8.53
C LEU A 56 -7.42 8.60 9.21
N GLY A 57 -8.51 8.33 9.92
CA GLY A 57 -8.60 7.15 10.78
C GLY A 57 -7.51 7.16 11.86
N GLN A 58 -6.72 6.10 11.91
CA GLN A 58 -5.55 5.96 12.80
C GLN A 58 -4.24 6.46 12.17
N TRP A 59 -4.28 6.89 10.90
CA TRP A 59 -3.12 7.37 10.17
C TRP A 59 -2.88 8.84 10.42
N HIS A 60 -1.61 9.20 10.56
CA HIS A 60 -1.15 10.58 10.60
C HIS A 60 0.02 10.74 9.64
N ALA A 61 -0.02 11.78 8.80
CA ALA A 61 1.07 12.16 7.93
C ALA A 61 1.44 13.62 8.18
N HIS A 62 2.72 13.88 8.41
CA HIS A 62 3.23 15.22 8.61
C HIS A 62 4.31 15.51 7.57
N HIS A 63 4.05 16.51 6.72
CA HIS A 63 4.98 16.96 5.71
C HIS A 63 5.91 18.02 6.28
N SER A 64 7.20 17.84 6.05
CA SER A 64 8.26 18.82 6.29
C SER A 64 8.95 19.17 4.99
N ALA A 65 9.89 20.13 5.02
CA ALA A 65 10.59 20.58 3.82
C ALA A 65 11.39 19.48 3.08
N ALA A 66 11.79 18.41 3.76
CA ALA A 66 12.63 17.35 3.18
C ALA A 66 12.09 15.92 3.41
N HIS A 67 11.13 15.75 4.32
CA HIS A 67 10.66 14.44 4.75
C HIS A 67 9.17 14.43 5.02
N VAL A 68 8.58 13.24 4.95
CA VAL A 68 7.23 12.96 5.43
C VAL A 68 7.32 11.97 6.58
N GLY A 69 6.82 12.37 7.74
CA GLY A 69 6.56 11.45 8.83
C GLY A 69 5.21 10.76 8.62
N LEU A 70 5.18 9.44 8.79
CA LEU A 70 3.96 8.62 8.71
C LEU A 70 3.81 7.82 9.99
N TRP A 71 2.65 7.91 10.64
CA TRP A 71 2.32 7.17 11.86
C TRP A 71 0.99 6.42 11.74
N TYR A 72 0.92 5.28 12.41
CA TYR A 72 -0.30 4.54 12.70
C TYR A 72 -0.34 4.31 14.23
N GLY A 73 -1.10 5.15 14.94
CA GLY A 73 -1.02 5.23 16.39
C GLY A 73 0.41 5.56 16.88
N PRO A 74 1.02 4.77 17.80
CA PRO A 74 2.35 5.05 18.34
C PRO A 74 3.51 4.62 17.42
N LEU A 75 3.23 3.85 16.37
CA LEU A 75 4.24 3.35 15.44
C LEU A 75 4.38 4.35 14.30
N GLY A 76 5.61 4.71 13.95
CA GLY A 76 5.86 5.64 12.85
C GLY A 76 7.17 5.40 12.13
N THR A 77 7.26 5.98 10.95
CA THR A 77 8.44 6.00 10.11
C THR A 77 8.59 7.38 9.46
N THR A 78 9.76 7.65 8.92
CA THR A 78 10.06 8.89 8.20
C THR A 78 10.62 8.53 6.84
N LEU A 79 10.06 9.14 5.80
CA LEU A 79 10.41 8.92 4.41
C LEU A 79 10.97 10.22 3.84
N SER A 80 11.91 10.12 2.90
CA SER A 80 12.26 11.26 2.05
C SER A 80 11.04 11.67 1.21
N LEU A 81 11.01 12.90 0.68
CA LEU A 81 9.93 13.31 -0.24
C LEU A 81 9.86 12.41 -1.48
N ASP A 82 11.00 12.03 -2.05
CA ASP A 82 11.07 11.15 -3.22
C ASP A 82 10.52 9.74 -2.89
N ASP A 83 10.88 9.19 -1.73
CA ASP A 83 10.34 7.90 -1.29
C ASP A 83 8.85 8.00 -0.97
N TRP A 84 8.37 9.11 -0.41
CA TRP A 84 6.94 9.33 -0.17
C TRP A 84 6.15 9.35 -1.48
N GLN A 85 6.64 10.05 -2.50
CA GLN A 85 6.01 10.07 -3.83
C GLN A 85 6.00 8.67 -4.45
N ALA A 86 7.11 7.94 -4.37
CA ALA A 86 7.18 6.57 -4.88
C ALA A 86 6.27 5.60 -4.10
N PHE A 87 6.12 5.82 -2.79
CA PHE A 87 5.21 5.08 -1.93
C PHE A 87 3.75 5.36 -2.28
N ALA A 88 3.37 6.62 -2.44
CA ALA A 88 2.04 7.03 -2.87
C ALA A 88 1.68 6.44 -4.25
N ALA A 89 2.64 6.40 -5.18
CA ALA A 89 2.46 5.77 -6.49
C ALA A 89 2.25 4.25 -6.40
N LEU A 90 2.96 3.56 -5.49
CA LEU A 90 2.76 2.13 -5.23
C LEU A 90 1.33 1.86 -4.72
N LEU A 91 0.86 2.65 -3.76
CA LEU A 91 -0.49 2.53 -3.21
C LEU A 91 -1.56 2.78 -4.29
N GLN A 92 -1.34 3.79 -5.14
CA GLN A 92 -2.23 4.09 -6.26
C GLN A 92 -2.30 2.93 -7.26
N ALA A 93 -1.16 2.34 -7.62
CA ALA A 93 -1.13 1.19 -8.53
C ALA A 93 -1.84 -0.04 -7.95
N ALA A 94 -1.80 -0.23 -6.63
CA ALA A 94 -2.49 -1.31 -5.94
C ALA A 94 -4.01 -1.13 -5.84
N GLN A 95 -4.56 0.08 -6.04
CA GLN A 95 -6.01 0.28 -6.14
C GLN A 95 -6.59 -0.18 -7.47
N VAL A 96 -5.78 -0.31 -8.52
CA VAL A 96 -6.25 -0.84 -9.80
C VAL A 96 -6.46 -2.34 -9.59
N PRO A 97 -7.70 -2.87 -9.67
CA PRO A 97 -7.90 -4.30 -9.59
C PRO A 97 -7.05 -4.94 -10.69
N ALA A 98 -6.09 -5.79 -10.29
CA ALA A 98 -5.30 -6.57 -11.22
C ALA A 98 -6.29 -7.24 -12.18
N SER A 99 -6.26 -6.82 -13.44
CA SER A 99 -7.13 -7.38 -14.47
C SER A 99 -6.94 -8.89 -14.39
N ALA A 100 -8.02 -9.62 -14.07
CA ALA A 100 -7.96 -11.06 -13.86
C ALA A 100 -7.19 -11.69 -15.02
N PRO A 101 -6.32 -12.70 -14.77
CA PRO A 101 -5.60 -13.35 -15.85
C PRO A 101 -6.63 -13.80 -16.89
N SER A 102 -6.42 -13.38 -18.14
CA SER A 102 -7.27 -13.73 -19.26
C SER A 102 -7.41 -15.24 -19.27
N ARG A 103 -8.59 -15.73 -18.90
CA ARG A 103 -8.93 -17.15 -18.91
C ARG A 103 -8.54 -17.68 -20.30
N PRO A 104 -7.67 -18.70 -20.43
CA PRO A 104 -7.27 -19.18 -21.75
C PRO A 104 -8.54 -19.59 -22.51
N LEU A 105 -8.73 -19.03 -23.70
CA LEU A 105 -9.88 -19.27 -24.59
C LEU A 105 -9.87 -20.67 -25.23
N TYR A 106 -9.18 -21.65 -24.63
CA TYR A 106 -9.03 -23.00 -25.17
C TYR A 106 -9.80 -24.00 -24.32
N ALA A 107 -11.14 -23.89 -24.31
CA ALA A 107 -12.01 -24.97 -23.85
C ALA A 107 -13.39 -24.84 -24.51
N LEU A 108 -13.43 -24.72 -25.83
CA LEU A 108 -14.61 -25.01 -26.65
C LEU A 108 -14.13 -25.67 -27.95
N ASN A 109 -14.00 -27.00 -27.90
CA ASN A 109 -14.42 -27.97 -28.92
C ASN A 109 -13.77 -29.32 -28.64
#